data_AF-A0A355B7M9-F1
#
_entry.id   AF-A0A355B7M9-F1
#
_cell.length_a   1.000
_cell.length_b   1.000
_cell.length_c   1.000
_cell.angle_alpha   90.00
_cell.angle_beta   90.00
_cell.angle_gamma   90.00
#
_symmetry.space_group_name_H-M   'P 1'
#
loop_
_entity.id
_entity.type
_entity.pdbx_description
1 polymer ?
#
loop_
_entity_poly.entity_id
_entity_poly.type
_entity_poly.pdbx_seq_one_letter_code
_entity_poly.pdbx_strand_id
1 'polypeptide(L)'
;MRHRALIVSIALILGALGPSLGPGAAPSLAQAPEEKRGIEKNKSPATGYSEAQKWFRRAAKQGHKNAQYMLGLIFYNGRGVEKSYPTARTWFERAAKQDHSGAQYMLGIIHYDGKGVPKNHGRAGKWFGKAARKGDKDAQYMLGLIHYERAKGAKSPKN
;
A
#
# COMPACT_ATOMS: atom_id res chain seq x y z
N MET A 1 35.98 22.77 -6.94
CA MET A 1 35.85 21.57 -6.09
C MET A 1 34.69 20.73 -6.67
N ARG A 2 34.78 20.00 -7.79
CA ARG A 2 35.64 18.86 -8.22
C ARG A 2 35.64 17.69 -7.23
N HIS A 3 34.73 16.74 -7.43
CA HIS A 3 35.07 15.31 -7.54
C HIS A 3 34.06 14.60 -8.45
N ARG A 4 34.40 14.58 -9.74
CA ARG A 4 34.04 13.51 -10.68
C ARG A 4 35.13 12.44 -10.54
N ALA A 5 34.76 11.20 -10.26
CA ALA A 5 35.54 9.98 -10.55
C ALA A 5 34.77 9.30 -11.70
N LEU A 6 35.23 9.12 -12.95
CA LEU A 6 36.52 8.73 -13.52
C LEU A 6 36.96 7.33 -13.08
N ILE A 7 37.36 6.51 -14.09
CA ILE A 7 37.94 5.14 -14.06
C ILE A 7 36.87 4.08 -14.45
N VAL A 8 36.90 3.31 -15.56
CA VAL A 8 37.96 2.84 -16.48
C VAL A 8 37.41 2.62 -17.90
N SER A 9 38.22 2.95 -18.92
CA SER A 9 38.09 2.60 -20.34
C SER A 9 38.69 1.22 -20.66
N ILE A 10 38.01 0.34 -21.40
CA ILE A 10 38.59 -0.85 -22.09
C ILE A 10 37.65 -1.21 -23.25
N ALA A 11 38.03 -1.56 -24.48
CA ALA A 11 39.18 -1.33 -25.35
C ALA A 11 38.66 -1.70 -26.76
N LEU A 12 38.90 -0.84 -27.75
CA LEU A 12 38.74 -1.16 -29.18
C LEU A 12 39.85 -2.15 -29.57
N ILE A 13 39.49 -3.28 -30.19
CA ILE A 13 40.41 -4.06 -31.02
C ILE A 13 39.83 -4.13 -32.43
N LEU A 14 40.71 -3.83 -33.36
CA LEU A 14 40.51 -3.56 -34.77
C LEU A 14 40.85 -4.81 -35.60
N GLY A 15 40.10 -5.08 -36.67
CA GLY A 15 40.65 -5.57 -37.95
C GLY A 15 40.68 -7.08 -38.23
N ALA A 16 40.00 -7.50 -39.30
CA ALA A 16 40.49 -8.34 -40.43
C ALA A 16 39.30 -9.02 -41.16
N LEU A 17 38.98 -8.61 -42.39
CA LEU A 17 39.21 -9.35 -43.65
C LEU A 17 38.37 -10.66 -43.81
N GLY A 18 37.38 -10.67 -44.72
CA GLY A 18 36.71 -11.91 -45.20
C GLY A 18 37.50 -12.60 -46.33
N PRO A 19 36.91 -13.47 -47.20
CA PRO A 19 35.70 -14.34 -47.10
C PRO A 19 36.01 -15.84 -47.44
N SER A 20 34.99 -16.71 -47.52
CA SER A 20 34.90 -17.95 -48.34
C SER A 20 35.04 -19.35 -47.68
N LEU A 21 34.23 -20.30 -48.21
CA LEU A 21 34.20 -21.79 -48.08
C LEU A 21 33.59 -22.37 -46.79
N GLY A 22 32.60 -23.28 -46.74
CA GLY A 22 31.78 -24.08 -47.67
C GLY A 22 30.85 -25.00 -46.82
N PRO A 23 29.83 -25.69 -47.38
CA PRO A 23 28.88 -26.47 -46.57
C PRO A 23 29.28 -27.95 -46.50
N GLY A 24 29.49 -28.50 -45.29
CA GLY A 24 29.61 -29.95 -45.12
C GLY A 24 30.41 -30.38 -43.90
N ALA A 25 29.70 -30.67 -42.80
CA ALA A 25 30.06 -31.69 -41.80
C ALA A 25 28.98 -31.75 -40.69
N ALA A 26 28.15 -32.79 -40.68
CA ALA A 26 27.66 -33.39 -39.43
C ALA A 26 28.80 -34.29 -38.87
N PRO A 27 28.84 -34.79 -37.59
CA PRO A 27 27.71 -35.06 -36.68
C PRO A 27 27.95 -34.92 -35.15
N SER A 28 26.85 -35.05 -34.39
CA SER A 28 26.70 -35.66 -33.05
C SER A 28 27.29 -35.01 -31.77
N LEU A 29 26.41 -35.00 -30.75
CA LEU A 29 26.65 -35.04 -29.29
C LEU A 29 27.34 -33.83 -28.63
N ALA A 30 26.54 -32.96 -28.01
CA ALA A 30 26.62 -32.61 -26.57
C ALA A 30 25.96 -31.26 -26.28
N GLN A 31 25.02 -31.27 -25.31
CA GLN A 31 24.77 -30.17 -24.38
C GLN A 31 24.42 -28.79 -24.98
N ALA A 32 23.15 -28.63 -25.38
CA ALA A 32 22.53 -27.31 -25.28
C ALA A 32 22.26 -27.04 -23.78
N PRO A 33 22.75 -25.95 -23.19
CA PRO A 33 22.38 -25.59 -21.82
C PRO A 33 20.90 -25.23 -21.83
N GLU A 34 20.09 -26.01 -21.11
CA GLU A 34 18.73 -25.64 -20.80
C GLU A 34 18.76 -24.27 -20.13
N GLU A 35 18.28 -23.27 -20.89
CA GLU A 35 17.99 -21.94 -20.40
C GLU A 35 16.97 -22.10 -19.27
N LYS A 36 17.48 -22.15 -18.04
CA LYS A 36 16.69 -22.12 -16.81
C LYS A 36 16.00 -20.75 -16.77
N ARG A 37 14.92 -20.63 -17.53
CA ARG A 37 13.90 -19.61 -17.37
C ARG A 37 13.25 -19.91 -16.03
N GLY A 38 13.89 -19.39 -14.98
CA GLY A 38 13.40 -19.43 -13.62
C GLY A 38 12.10 -18.65 -13.55
N ILE A 39 11.00 -19.31 -13.93
CA ILE A 39 9.69 -18.92 -13.49
C ILE A 39 9.76 -19.15 -11.98
N GLU A 40 9.98 -18.09 -11.22
CA GLU A 40 9.99 -18.03 -9.76
C GLU A 40 8.57 -18.37 -9.24
N LYS A 41 8.11 -19.59 -9.53
CA LYS A 41 6.86 -20.20 -9.07
C LYS A 41 7.04 -20.63 -7.63
N ASN A 42 7.28 -19.70 -6.70
CA ASN A 42 6.87 -19.84 -5.30
C ASN A 42 7.16 -18.59 -4.43
N LYS A 43 6.79 -17.38 -4.86
CA LYS A 43 6.60 -16.32 -3.85
C LYS A 43 5.31 -16.62 -3.10
N SER A 44 5.47 -17.34 -1.98
CA SER A 44 4.41 -17.54 -0.99
C SER A 44 3.69 -16.21 -0.75
N PRO A 45 2.34 -16.16 -0.72
CA PRO A 45 1.58 -14.90 -0.67
C PRO A 45 2.03 -13.97 0.48
N ALA A 46 2.61 -14.51 1.54
CA ALA A 46 3.25 -13.78 2.63
C ALA A 46 4.40 -12.84 2.18
N THR A 47 5.20 -13.25 1.20
CA THR A 47 6.33 -12.43 0.68
C THR A 47 5.87 -11.22 -0.11
N GLY A 48 4.74 -11.31 -0.83
CA GLY A 48 4.17 -10.18 -1.58
C GLY A 48 3.68 -9.06 -0.66
N TYR A 49 3.02 -9.40 0.45
CA TYR A 49 2.55 -8.42 1.44
C TYR A 49 3.70 -7.71 2.15
N SER A 50 4.77 -8.43 2.48
CA SER A 50 5.96 -7.86 3.14
C SER A 50 6.66 -6.83 2.25
N GLU A 51 6.89 -7.15 0.97
CA GLU A 51 7.48 -6.20 0.02
C GLU A 51 6.58 -4.99 -0.26
N ALA A 52 5.28 -5.21 -0.49
CA ALA A 52 4.33 -4.11 -0.67
C ALA A 52 4.31 -3.16 0.53
N GLN A 53 4.38 -3.71 1.75
CA GLN A 53 4.44 -2.90 2.97
C GLN A 53 5.72 -2.04 3.04
N LYS A 54 6.87 -2.57 2.65
CA LYS A 54 8.12 -1.80 2.61
C LYS A 54 7.99 -0.59 1.68
N TRP A 55 7.44 -0.80 0.48
CA TRP A 55 7.21 0.29 -0.48
C TRP A 55 6.19 1.31 0.03
N PHE A 56 5.06 0.85 0.58
CA PHE A 56 4.09 1.74 1.20
C PHE A 56 4.70 2.54 2.35
N ARG A 57 5.55 1.93 3.18
CA ARG A 57 6.26 2.63 4.26
C ARG A 57 7.20 3.70 3.72
N ARG A 58 7.93 3.42 2.64
CA ARG A 58 8.82 4.40 2.00
C ARG A 58 8.03 5.58 1.42
N ALA A 59 6.92 5.33 0.75
CA ALA A 59 6.05 6.38 0.19
C ALA A 59 5.32 7.17 1.31
N ALA A 60 4.83 6.49 2.34
CA ALA A 60 4.13 7.12 3.46
C ALA A 60 5.04 8.04 4.29
N LYS A 61 6.32 7.67 4.45
CA LYS A 61 7.35 8.52 5.06
C LYS A 61 7.63 9.79 4.26
N GLN A 62 7.48 9.74 2.94
CA GLN A 62 7.55 10.91 2.05
C GLN A 62 6.25 11.72 2.01
N GLY A 63 5.27 11.39 2.84
CA GLY A 63 4.00 12.12 2.89
C GLY A 63 2.93 11.61 1.93
N HIS A 64 3.14 10.53 1.17
CA HIS A 64 2.12 10.08 0.21
C HIS A 64 0.83 9.61 0.90
N LYS A 65 -0.26 10.39 0.78
CA LYS A 65 -1.53 10.17 1.51
C LYS A 65 -2.17 8.79 1.27
N ASN A 66 -2.17 8.30 0.02
CA ASN A 66 -2.75 6.98 -0.27
C ASN A 66 -1.88 5.85 0.34
N ALA A 67 -0.56 6.04 0.43
CA ALA A 67 0.31 5.04 1.04
C ALA A 67 0.14 5.01 2.56
N GLN A 68 -0.05 6.17 3.18
CA GLN A 68 -0.43 6.26 4.60
C GLN A 68 -1.77 5.58 4.87
N TYR A 69 -2.77 5.79 4.01
CA TYR A 69 -4.05 5.10 4.09
C TYR A 69 -3.90 3.57 3.96
N MET A 70 -3.14 3.09 2.98
CA MET A 70 -2.89 1.66 2.79
C MET A 70 -2.15 1.02 3.96
N LEU A 71 -1.16 1.70 4.56
CA LEU A 71 -0.53 1.22 5.80
C LEU A 71 -1.53 1.14 6.94
N GLY A 72 -2.41 2.14 7.08
CA GLY A 72 -3.50 2.10 8.04
C GLY A 72 -4.37 0.86 7.87
N LEU A 73 -4.77 0.53 6.64
CA LEU A 73 -5.55 -0.67 6.33
C LEU A 73 -4.80 -1.97 6.63
N ILE A 74 -3.49 -2.02 6.36
CA ILE A 74 -2.64 -3.17 6.65
C ILE A 74 -2.66 -3.46 8.16
N PHE A 75 -2.42 -2.44 9.00
CA PHE A 75 -2.44 -2.59 10.45
C PHE A 75 -3.85 -2.82 11.01
N TYR A 76 -4.89 -2.26 10.37
CA TYR A 76 -6.28 -2.46 10.79
C TYR A 76 -6.77 -3.89 10.53
N ASN A 77 -6.38 -4.48 9.40
CA ASN A 77 -6.79 -5.83 9.00
C ASN A 77 -5.82 -6.92 9.47
N GLY A 78 -4.60 -6.58 9.87
CA GLY A 78 -3.56 -7.55 10.21
C GLY A 78 -3.03 -8.33 8.99
N ARG A 79 -3.02 -7.71 7.79
CA ARG A 79 -2.57 -8.38 6.56
C ARG A 79 -1.05 -8.38 6.48
N GLY A 80 -0.43 -9.49 6.83
CA GLY A 80 1.04 -9.64 6.80
C GLY A 80 1.78 -8.94 7.94
N VAL A 81 1.06 -8.39 8.92
CA VAL A 81 1.59 -7.85 10.17
C VAL A 81 0.62 -8.11 11.30
N GLU A 82 1.11 -8.00 12.53
CA GLU A 82 0.27 -7.98 13.71
C GLU A 82 -0.76 -6.84 13.63
N LYS A 83 -2.02 -7.19 13.90
CA LYS A 83 -3.14 -6.27 13.88
C LYS A 83 -3.01 -5.26 15.01
N SER A 84 -2.99 -3.97 14.68
CA SER A 84 -2.82 -2.90 15.66
C SER A 84 -3.70 -1.71 15.31
N TYR A 85 -4.83 -1.57 16.01
CA TYR A 85 -5.73 -0.43 15.83
C TYR A 85 -5.10 0.92 16.19
N PRO A 86 -4.29 1.07 17.27
CA PRO A 86 -3.62 2.33 17.57
C PRO A 86 -2.64 2.76 16.46
N THR A 87 -1.89 1.80 15.90
CA THR A 87 -0.98 2.04 14.78
C THR A 87 -1.75 2.41 13.52
N ALA A 88 -2.83 1.68 13.21
CA ALA A 88 -3.72 1.99 12.09
C ALA A 88 -4.29 3.40 12.19
N ARG A 89 -4.80 3.78 13.37
CA ARG A 89 -5.32 5.12 13.66
C ARG A 89 -4.29 6.20 13.36
N THR A 90 -3.05 6.02 13.81
CA THR A 90 -1.96 6.99 13.59
C THR A 90 -1.70 7.20 12.09
N TRP A 91 -1.70 6.14 11.29
CA TRP A 91 -1.54 6.23 9.84
C TRP A 91 -2.75 6.88 9.16
N PHE A 92 -3.98 6.53 9.58
CA PHE A 92 -5.17 7.19 9.07
C PHE A 92 -5.23 8.67 9.45
N GLU A 93 -4.82 9.07 10.65
CA GLU A 93 -4.72 10.48 11.07
C GLU A 93 -3.77 11.26 10.17
N ARG A 94 -2.63 10.68 9.79
CA ARG A 94 -1.68 11.32 8.85
C ARG A 94 -2.30 11.51 7.46
N ALA A 95 -2.99 10.50 6.93
CA ALA A 95 -3.67 10.60 5.64
C ALA A 95 -4.87 11.57 5.70
N ALA A 96 -5.62 11.57 6.80
CA ALA A 96 -6.78 12.42 7.01
C ALA A 96 -6.42 13.90 7.18
N LYS A 97 -5.23 14.20 7.74
CA LYS A 97 -4.65 15.55 7.77
C LYS A 97 -4.30 16.09 6.38
N GLN A 98 -4.14 15.21 5.39
CA GLN A 98 -3.96 15.54 3.98
C GLN A 98 -5.27 15.43 3.18
N ASP A 99 -6.40 15.52 3.89
CA ASP A 99 -7.74 15.44 3.32
C ASP A 99 -8.06 14.15 2.54
N HIS A 100 -7.47 13.01 2.91
CA HIS A 100 -7.87 11.73 2.33
C HIS A 100 -9.25 11.29 2.86
N SER A 101 -10.28 11.27 2.01
CA SER A 101 -11.67 10.94 2.38
C SER A 101 -11.79 9.55 3.01
N GLY A 102 -11.22 8.52 2.39
CA GLY A 102 -11.24 7.16 2.95
C GLY A 102 -10.57 7.04 4.32
N ALA A 103 -9.56 7.86 4.62
CA ALA A 103 -8.90 7.84 5.92
C ALA A 103 -9.77 8.54 6.98
N GLN A 104 -10.44 9.63 6.62
CA GLN A 104 -11.42 10.29 7.47
C GLN A 104 -12.59 9.35 7.77
N TYR A 105 -13.09 8.61 6.77
CA TYR A 105 -14.10 7.56 6.97
C TYR A 105 -13.62 6.47 7.94
N MET A 106 -12.42 5.92 7.74
CA MET A 106 -11.87 4.88 8.62
C MET A 106 -11.66 5.37 10.06
N LEU A 107 -11.28 6.64 10.28
CA LEU A 107 -11.22 7.23 11.62
C LEU A 107 -12.62 7.35 12.24
N GLY A 108 -13.64 7.67 11.45
CA GLY A 108 -15.03 7.62 11.86
C GLY A 108 -15.42 6.24 12.36
N ILE A 109 -15.09 5.19 11.60
CA ILE A 109 -15.35 3.78 11.97
C ILE A 109 -14.62 3.39 13.25
N ILE A 110 -13.35 3.75 13.40
CA ILE A 110 -12.57 3.45 14.61
C ILE A 110 -13.25 4.03 15.87
N HIS A 111 -13.76 5.25 15.80
CA HIS A 111 -14.48 5.88 16.90
C HIS A 111 -15.92 5.35 17.06
N TYR A 112 -16.57 4.93 15.98
CA TYR A 112 -17.93 4.39 16.01
C TYR A 112 -17.97 2.98 16.62
N ASP A 113 -17.02 2.12 16.26
CA ASP A 113 -16.91 0.75 16.76
C ASP A 113 -16.15 0.68 18.09
N GLY A 114 -15.37 1.71 18.43
CA GLY A 114 -14.49 1.68 19.60
C GLY A 114 -13.27 0.76 19.42
N LYS A 115 -12.72 0.66 18.20
CA LYS A 115 -11.58 -0.22 17.90
C LYS A 115 -10.26 0.41 18.31
N GLY A 116 -9.73 0.01 19.45
CA GLY A 116 -8.49 0.57 20.02
C GLY A 116 -8.63 1.96 20.61
N VAL A 117 -9.86 2.48 20.72
CA VAL A 117 -10.24 3.72 21.41
C VAL A 117 -11.63 3.54 22.00
N PRO A 118 -12.02 4.26 23.06
CA PRO A 118 -13.39 4.23 23.54
C PRO A 118 -14.38 4.66 22.45
N LYS A 119 -15.50 3.93 22.37
CA LYS A 119 -16.60 4.25 21.46
C LYS A 119 -17.09 5.68 21.71
N ASN A 120 -17.14 6.49 20.65
CA ASN A 120 -17.54 7.88 20.73
C ASN A 120 -18.20 8.33 19.42
N HIS A 121 -19.54 8.30 19.41
CA HIS A 121 -20.34 8.71 18.26
C HIS A 121 -20.17 10.18 17.88
N GLY A 122 -19.88 11.06 18.84
CA GLY A 122 -19.59 12.47 18.55
C GLY A 122 -18.29 12.66 17.77
N ARG A 123 -17.22 11.95 18.16
CA ARG A 123 -15.95 11.95 17.41
C ARG A 123 -16.10 11.26 16.07
N ALA A 124 -16.84 10.16 16.00
CA ALA A 124 -17.14 9.47 14.75
C ALA A 124 -17.88 10.40 13.78
N GLY A 125 -18.93 11.08 14.23
CA GLY A 125 -19.69 12.05 13.45
C GLY A 125 -18.84 13.22 12.95
N LYS A 126 -17.88 13.71 13.74
CA LYS A 126 -16.94 14.74 13.26
C LYS A 126 -16.10 14.26 12.07
N TRP A 127 -15.61 13.02 12.11
CA TRP A 127 -14.80 12.45 11.05
C TRP A 127 -15.62 12.10 9.81
N PHE A 128 -16.77 11.44 9.98
CA PHE A 128 -17.69 11.20 8.88
C PHE A 128 -18.17 12.50 8.26
N GLY A 129 -18.43 13.55 9.05
CA GLY A 129 -18.78 14.89 8.58
C GLY A 129 -17.75 15.47 7.61
N LYS A 130 -16.45 15.26 7.87
CA LYS A 130 -15.38 15.70 6.96
C LYS A 130 -15.42 14.94 5.64
N ALA A 131 -15.55 13.61 5.69
CA ALA A 131 -15.63 12.78 4.48
C ALA A 131 -16.91 13.05 3.67
N ALA A 132 -18.06 13.17 4.34
CA ALA A 132 -19.36 13.41 3.73
C ALA A 132 -19.44 14.73 2.97
N ARG A 133 -18.83 15.80 3.50
CA ARG A 133 -18.71 17.09 2.79
C ARG A 133 -17.91 17.00 1.49
N LYS A 134 -17.10 15.94 1.33
CA LYS A 134 -16.35 15.66 0.10
C LYS A 134 -17.11 14.74 -0.86
N GLY A 135 -18.38 14.44 -0.58
CA GLY A 135 -19.20 13.55 -1.41
C GLY A 135 -19.00 12.06 -1.14
N ASP A 136 -18.34 11.69 -0.03
CA ASP A 136 -18.22 10.30 0.38
C ASP A 136 -19.60 9.76 0.83
N LYS A 137 -20.19 8.89 0.00
CA LYS A 137 -21.55 8.37 0.17
C LYS A 137 -21.67 7.50 1.42
N ASP A 138 -20.64 6.70 1.71
CA ASP A 138 -20.61 5.83 2.89
C ASP A 138 -20.54 6.67 4.16
N ALA A 139 -19.75 7.75 4.15
CA ALA A 139 -19.71 8.70 5.26
C ALA A 139 -21.03 9.44 5.46
N GLN A 140 -21.73 9.83 4.38
CA GLN A 140 -23.06 10.43 4.46
C GLN A 140 -24.08 9.47 5.09
N TYR A 141 -24.06 8.21 4.68
CA TYR A 141 -24.91 7.16 5.26
C TYR A 141 -24.62 6.97 6.77
N MET A 142 -23.35 6.83 7.14
CA MET A 142 -22.96 6.66 8.55
C MET A 142 -23.31 7.87 9.43
N LEU A 143 -23.26 9.10 8.88
CA LEU A 143 -23.78 10.28 9.58
C LEU A 143 -25.29 10.20 9.81
N GLY A 144 -26.03 9.82 8.78
CA GLY A 144 -27.48 9.62 8.88
C GLY A 144 -27.83 8.65 10.01
N LEU A 145 -27.11 7.52 10.08
CA LEU A 145 -27.26 6.55 11.17
C LEU A 145 -26.98 7.16 12.55
N ILE A 146 -25.90 7.92 12.71
CA ILE A 146 -25.58 8.57 14.00
C ILE A 146 -26.70 9.55 14.42
N HIS A 147 -27.23 10.34 13.48
CA HIS A 147 -28.32 11.25 13.77
C HIS A 147 -29.62 10.52 14.11
N TYR A 148 -29.93 9.45 13.39
CA TYR A 148 -31.09 8.60 13.63
C TYR A 148 -31.06 7.95 15.02
N GLU A 149 -29.94 7.32 15.38
CA GLU A 149 -29.76 6.67 16.70
C GLU A 149 -29.86 7.68 17.84
N ARG A 150 -29.30 8.88 17.66
CA ARG A 150 -29.44 9.96 18.64
C ARG A 150 -30.89 10.42 18.81
N ALA A 151 -31.64 10.54 17.71
CA ALA A 151 -33.04 10.94 17.74
C ALA A 151 -33.92 9.85 18.37
N LYS A 152 -33.64 8.57 18.11
CA LYS A 152 -34.33 7.43 18.71
C LYS A 152 -34.05 7.31 20.21
N GLY A 153 -32.78 7.43 20.61
CA GLY A 153 -32.37 7.40 22.02
C GLY A 153 -32.94 8.55 22.85
N ALA A 154 -33.23 9.71 22.23
CA ALA A 154 -33.90 10.82 22.89
C ALA A 154 -35.40 10.58 23.14
N LYS A 155 -36.03 9.65 22.42
CA LYS A 155 -37.48 9.35 22.50
C LYS A 155 -37.82 8.20 23.45
N SER A 156 -36.83 7.52 24.02
CA SER A 156 -37.05 6.49 25.04
C SER A 156 -36.70 7.06 26.42
N PRO A 157 -37.63 7.71 27.13
CA PRO A 157 -37.42 7.97 28.55
C PRO A 157 -37.24 6.60 29.23
N LYS A 158 -36.13 6.44 29.94
CA LYS A 158 -35.92 5.30 30.83
C LYS A 158 -36.98 5.40 31.93
N ASN A 159 -38.00 4.57 31.84
CA ASN A 159 -38.92 4.29 32.94
C ASN A 159 -38.19 3.60 34.08
#